data_AF-A0A6L6F3J1-F1
#
_entry.id   AF-A0A6L6F3J1-F1
#
_cell.length_a   1.000
_cell.length_b   1.000
_cell.length_c   1.000
_cell.angle_alpha   90.00
_cell.angle_beta   90.00
_cell.angle_gamma   90.00
#
_symmetry.space_group_name_H-M   'P 1'
#
loop_
_entity.id
_entity.type
_entity.pdbx_description
1 polymer ?
#
loop_
_entity_poly.entity_id
_entity_poly.type
_entity_poly.pdbx_seq_one_letter_code
_entity_poly.pdbx_strand_id
1 'polypeptide(L)' 'DQVRVLIEDAQLQEGRAAHQGPEVDGTTSFIGTNFEVGEYIDAVVIDSMGADLVAEAR' A
#
# COMPACT_ATOMS: atom_id res chain seq x y z
N ASP A 1 1.13 -6.72 -10.09
CA ASP A 1 1.71 -5.51 -10.72
C ASP A 1 2.70 -4.81 -9.80
N GLN A 2 3.70 -4.11 -10.35
CA GLN A 2 4.69 -3.36 -9.54
C GLN A 2 4.14 -1.98 -9.19
N VAL A 3 4.23 -1.61 -7.93
CA VAL A 3 3.67 -0.37 -7.41
C VAL A 3 4.63 0.27 -6.42
N ARG A 4 4.61 1.60 -6.34
CA ARG A 4 5.29 2.36 -5.30
C ARG A 4 4.25 2.93 -4.37
N VAL A 5 4.34 2.58 -3.09
CA VAL A 5 3.35 2.90 -2.06
C VAL A 5 3.97 3.84 -1.04
N LEU A 6 3.29 4.95 -0.74
CA LEU A 6 3.62 5.82 0.38
C LEU A 6 2.90 5.29 1.63
N ILE A 7 3.63 5.00 2.70
CA ILE A 7 3.04 4.57 3.97
C ILE A 7 2.42 5.76 4.69
N GLU A 8 1.16 5.61 5.09
CA GLU A 8 0.37 6.66 5.71
C GLU A 8 -0.15 6.24 7.10
N ASP A 9 -0.25 4.93 7.36
CA ASP A 9 -0.54 4.37 8.67
C ASP A 9 0.42 3.22 9.00
N ALA A 10 1.34 3.45 9.94
CA ALA A 10 2.30 2.45 10.39
C ALA A 10 1.68 1.40 11.35
N GLN A 11 0.54 1.66 11.98
CA GLN A 11 -0.11 0.68 12.85
C GLN A 11 -0.87 -0.36 12.02
N LEU A 12 -1.52 0.09 10.95
CA LEU A 12 -2.27 -0.76 10.03
C LEU A 12 -1.41 -1.31 8.89
N GLN A 13 -0.19 -0.77 8.72
CA GLN A 13 0.68 -1.07 7.57
C GLN A 13 -0.02 -0.76 6.24
N GLU A 14 -0.63 0.42 6.19
CA GLU A 14 -1.40 0.89 5.05
C GLU A 14 -0.78 2.14 4.42
N GLY A 15 -0.96 2.23 3.11
CA GLY A 15 -0.49 3.35 2.32
C GLY A 15 -1.27 3.51 1.03
N ARG A 16 -0.82 4.45 0.19
CA ARG A 16 -1.39 4.69 -1.13
C ARG A 16 -0.36 4.52 -2.23
N ALA A 17 -0.73 3.74 -3.24
CA ALA A 17 0.07 3.63 -4.45
C ALA A 17 -0.03 4.94 -5.26
N ALA A 18 1.03 5.28 -5.99
CA ALA A 18 1.09 6.54 -6.76
C ALA A 18 -0.02 6.71 -7.83
N HIS A 19 -0.75 5.65 -8.17
CA HIS A 19 -1.88 5.67 -9.11
C HIS A 19 -3.25 5.77 -8.42
N GLN A 20 -3.33 5.70 -7.09
CA GLN A 20 -4.56 5.88 -6.31
C GLN A 20 -4.76 7.37 -6.00
N GLY A 21 -5.83 7.97 -6.52
CA GLY A 21 -6.26 9.32 -6.17
C GLY A 21 -6.91 9.40 -4.78
N PRO A 22 -6.95 10.58 -4.14
CA PRO A 22 -7.57 10.75 -2.83
C PRO A 22 -9.10 10.54 -2.87
N GLU A 23 -9.63 9.88 -1.83
CA GLU A 23 -11.06 9.70 -1.49
C GLU A 23 -11.92 8.76 -2.37
N VAL A 24 -11.41 8.22 -3.47
CA VAL A 24 -12.18 7.31 -4.36
C VAL A 24 -11.47 5.98 -4.63
N ASP A 25 -10.14 5.93 -4.55
CA ASP A 25 -9.36 4.71 -4.74
C ASP A 25 -8.98 4.13 -3.37
N GLY A 26 -9.08 2.81 -3.19
CA GLY A 26 -8.90 2.12 -1.91
C GLY A 26 -7.49 2.26 -1.32
N THR A 27 -7.20 1.53 -0.24
CA THR A 27 -5.86 1.53 0.38
C THR A 27 -4.98 0.43 -0.21
N THR A 28 -3.67 0.49 0.04
CA THR A 28 -2.75 -0.62 -0.19
C THR A 28 -2.19 -1.08 1.15
N SER A 29 -2.52 -2.31 1.57
CA SER A 29 -2.09 -2.90 2.83
C SER A 29 -0.91 -3.86 2.64
N PHE A 30 -0.02 -3.89 3.62
CA PHE A 30 1.09 -4.84 3.71
C PHE A 30 0.89 -5.83 4.87
N ILE A 31 1.39 -7.05 4.70
CA ILE A 31 1.27 -8.11 5.71
C ILE A 31 2.67 -8.46 6.23
N GLY A 32 2.83 -8.49 7.55
CA GLY A 32 4.07 -8.94 8.19
C GLY A 32 5.23 -7.95 8.11
N THR A 33 4.93 -6.67 7.86
CA THR A 33 5.90 -5.59 7.75
C THR A 33 5.80 -4.63 8.94
N ASN A 34 6.76 -3.72 9.06
CA ASN A 34 6.77 -2.68 10.09
C ASN A 34 7.41 -1.39 9.55
N PHE A 35 6.80 -0.85 8.50
CA PHE A 35 7.21 0.40 7.86
C PHE A 35 6.78 1.62 8.65
N GLU A 36 7.50 2.73 8.47
CA GLU A 36 7.22 4.02 9.08
C GLU A 36 6.40 4.92 8.15
N VAL A 37 5.58 5.80 8.74
CA VAL A 37 4.81 6.79 7.97
C VAL A 37 5.76 7.72 7.21
N GLY A 38 5.48 7.94 5.93
CA GLY A 38 6.31 8.74 5.03
C GLY A 38 7.33 7.94 4.22
N GLU A 39 7.48 6.63 4.49
CA GLU A 39 8.33 5.77 3.68
C GLU A 39 7.68 5.43 2.33
N TYR A 40 8.51 5.36 1.29
CA TYR A 40 8.12 4.83 -0.01
C TYR A 40 8.62 3.40 -0.19
N ILE A 41 7.69 2.48 -0.41
CA ILE A 41 7.97 1.04 -0.57
C ILE A 41 7.71 0.63 -2.01
N ASP A 42 8.71 0.01 -2.65
CA ASP A 42 8.53 -0.68 -3.92
C ASP A 42 7.97 -2.07 -3.63
N ALA A 43 6.79 -2.35 -4.18
CA ALA A 43 6.01 -3.53 -3.84
C ALA A 43 5.40 -4.19 -5.07
N VAL A 44 4.90 -5.41 -4.87
CA VAL A 44 4.13 -6.15 -5.86
C VAL A 44 2.74 -6.40 -5.29
N VAL A 45 1.71 -5.98 -6.02
CA VAL A 45 0.31 -6.31 -5.69
C VAL A 45 0.11 -7.80 -5.89
N ILE A 46 -0.36 -8.49 -4.86
CA ILE A 46 -0.59 -9.93 -4.82
C ILE A 46 -2.08 -10.30 -4.70
N ASP A 47 -2.93 -9.40 -4.20
CA ASP A 47 -4.37 -9.61 -4.10
C ASP A 47 -5.14 -8.27 -4.08
N SER A 48 -6.46 -8.32 -4.23
CA SER A 48 -7.35 -7.15 -4.18
C SER A 48 -8.74 -7.47 -3.64
N MET A 49 -9.30 -6.59 -2.82
CA MET A 49 -10.66 -6.66 -2.32
C MET A 49 -11.43 -5.41 -2.74
N GLY A 50 -12.06 -5.45 -3.92
CA GLY A 50 -12.71 -4.26 -4.49
C GLY A 50 -11.66 -3.25 -4.96
N ALA A 51 -11.64 -2.07 -4.34
CA ALA A 51 -10.65 -1.03 -4.63
C ALA A 51 -9.38 -1.12 -3.76
N ASP A 52 -9.42 -1.95 -2.70
CA ASP A 52 -8.30 -2.14 -1.79
C ASP A 52 -7.32 -3.19 -2.34
N LEU A 53 -6.04 -2.93 -2.15
CA LEU A 53 -4.94 -3.74 -2.65
C LEU A 53 -4.17 -4.37 -1.49
N VAL A 54 -3.70 -5.59 -1.69
CA VAL A 54 -2.72 -6.23 -0.81
C VAL A 54 -1.41 -6.36 -1.55
N ALA A 55 -0.34 -5.84 -0.97
CA ALA A 55 0.98 -5.82 -1.59
C ALA A 55 2.04 -6.47 -0.70
N GLU A 56 3.03 -7.07 -1.36
CA GLU A 56 4.24 -7.60 -0.74
C GLU A 56 5.42 -6.71 -1.09
N ALA A 57 6.19 -6.32 -0.08
CA ALA A 57 7.41 -5.53 -0.28
C ALA A 57 8.47 -6.38 -0.98
N ARG A 58 9.25 -5.74 -1.86
CA ARG A 58 10.40 -6.38 -2.49
C ARG A 58 11.67 -6.34 -1.65
#